data_AF-A0A9E1RPC3-F1
#
_entry.id   AF-A0A9E1RPC3-F1
#
_cell.length_a   1.000
_cell.length_b   1.000
_cell.length_c   1.000
_cell.angle_alpha   90.00
_cell.angle_beta   90.00
_cell.angle_gamma   90.00
#
_symmetry.space_group_name_H-M   'P 1'
#
loop_
_entity.id
_entity.type
_entity.pdbx_description
1 polymer ?
#
loop_
_entity_poly.entity_id
_entity_poly.type
_entity_poly.pdbx_seq_one_letter_code
_entity_poly.pdbx_strand_id
1 'polypeptide(L)' 'MTSPFAVTARHVTELHGLDHMGFAEVAHPITSLTDAELRGRAAIAAPQVEKILLGR' A
#
# COMPACT_ATOMS: atom_id res chain seq x y z
N MET A 1 0.81 9.39 10.94
CA MET A 1 -0.32 8.45 10.74
C MET A 1 -0.78 8.54 9.29
N THR A 2 -0.62 7.49 8.49
CA THR A 2 -1.12 7.37 7.10
C THR A 2 -2.57 6.89 6.98
N SER A 3 -3.26 6.80 8.13
CA SER A 3 -4.68 6.43 8.23
C SER A 3 -5.66 7.20 7.30
N PRO A 4 -5.50 8.51 6.99
CA PRO A 4 -6.51 9.20 6.19
C PRO A 4 -6.57 8.73 4.72
N PHE A 5 -5.48 8.17 4.18
CA PHE A 5 -5.43 7.79 2.77
C PHE A 5 -6.04 6.42 2.48
N ALA A 6 -6.14 5.53 3.46
CA ALA A 6 -6.77 4.22 3.28
C ALA A 6 -8.27 4.35 2.93
N VAL A 7 -8.97 5.29 3.57
CA VAL A 7 -10.38 5.58 3.28
C VAL A 7 -10.53 6.14 1.85
N THR A 8 -9.67 7.07 1.46
CA THR A 8 -9.67 7.62 0.10
C THR A 8 -9.35 6.56 -0.94
N ALA A 9 -8.32 5.73 -0.70
CA ALA A 9 -7.93 4.66 -1.60
C ALA A 9 -9.09 3.68 -1.85
N ARG A 10 -9.76 3.23 -0.78
CA ARG A 10 -10.94 2.36 -0.89
C ARG A 10 -12.09 3.03 -1.65
N HIS A 11 -12.37 4.30 -1.37
CA HIS A 11 -13.46 4.98 -2.08
C HIS A 11 -13.15 5.19 -3.56
N VAL A 12 -11.89 5.49 -3.90
CA VAL A 12 -11.44 5.60 -5.29
C VAL A 12 -11.54 4.25 -5.99
N THR A 13 -11.14 3.14 -5.36
CA THR A 13 -11.29 1.81 -5.99
C THR A 13 -12.75 1.45 -6.21
N GLU A 14 -13.64 1.71 -5.26
CA GLU A 14 -15.09 1.54 -5.41
C GLU A 14 -15.66 2.35 -6.59
N LEU A 15 -15.32 3.64 -6.67
CA LEU A 15 -15.80 4.53 -7.74
C LEU A 15 -15.39 4.06 -9.15
N HIS A 16 -14.25 3.38 -9.26
CA HIS A 16 -13.72 2.88 -10.53
C HIS A 16 -14.06 1.40 -10.80
N GLY A 17 -14.86 0.75 -9.94
CA GLY A 17 -15.15 -0.68 -10.06
C GLY A 17 -13.93 -1.59 -9.88
N LEU A 18 -12.93 -1.12 -9.14
CA LEU A 18 -11.69 -1.81 -8.79
C LEU A 18 -11.71 -2.29 -7.32
N ASP A 19 -12.90 -2.42 -6.73
CA ASP A 19 -13.14 -2.92 -5.37
C ASP A 19 -12.59 -4.33 -5.13
N HIS A 20 -12.48 -5.13 -6.19
CA HIS A 20 -11.84 -6.44 -6.21
C HIS A 20 -10.30 -6.39 -6.30
N MET A 21 -9.72 -5.23 -6.63
CA MET A 21 -8.27 -5.05 -6.67
C MET A 21 -7.77 -4.67 -5.27
N GLY A 22 -6.95 -5.53 -4.68
CA GLY A 22 -6.30 -5.22 -3.40
C GLY A 22 -5.23 -4.13 -3.55
N PHE A 23 -4.91 -3.45 -2.45
CA PHE A 23 -3.87 -2.41 -2.40
C PHE A 23 -2.92 -2.64 -1.22
N ALA A 24 -1.65 -2.29 -1.40
CA ALA A 24 -0.63 -2.35 -0.36
C ALA A 24 -0.43 -0.97 0.26
N GLU A 25 -0.42 -0.90 1.58
CA GLU A 25 -0.23 0.34 2.32
C GLU A 25 1.21 0.48 2.79
N VAL A 26 1.78 1.66 2.52
CA VAL A 26 3.07 2.11 3.04
C VAL A 26 2.93 3.49 3.68
N ALA A 27 3.55 3.65 4.85
CA ALA A 27 3.63 4.92 5.55
C ALA A 27 4.54 5.89 4.80
N HIS A 28 4.03 7.10 4.68
CA HIS A 28 4.66 8.29 4.13
C HIS A 28 5.49 9.02 5.20
N PRO A 29 6.56 9.76 4.84
CA PRO A 29 7.11 9.94 3.49
C PRO A 29 8.00 8.78 3.04
N ILE A 30 8.01 8.53 1.73
CA ILE A 30 9.00 7.64 1.09
C ILE A 30 10.10 8.42 0.35
N THR A 31 9.87 9.69 0.04
CA THR A 31 10.76 10.54 -0.75
C THR A 31 11.93 11.13 0.04
N SER A 32 11.86 11.11 1.37
CA SER A 32 12.89 11.62 2.27
C SER A 32 13.67 10.53 3.01
N LEU A 33 13.50 9.27 2.60
CA LEU A 33 14.16 8.11 3.22
C LEU A 33 15.49 7.82 2.53
N THR A 34 16.44 7.33 3.30
CA THR A 34 17.65 6.68 2.76
C THR A 34 17.30 5.35 2.09
N ASP A 35 18.19 4.83 1.26
CA ASP A 35 18.02 3.51 0.64
C ASP A 35 17.81 2.39 1.67
N ALA A 36 18.49 2.46 2.81
CA ALA A 36 18.36 1.47 3.88
C ALA A 36 16.94 1.51 4.49
N GLU A 37 16.43 2.70 4.77
CA GLU A 37 15.07 2.89 5.29
C GLU A 37 14.01 2.50 4.26
N LEU A 38 14.25 2.81 2.98
CA LEU A 38 13.35 2.45 1.89
C LEU A 38 13.27 0.93 1.70
N ARG A 39 14.40 0.21 1.80
CA ARG A 39 14.40 -1.26 1.83
C ARG A 39 13.60 -1.81 3.01
N GLY A 40 13.73 -1.19 4.19
CA GLY A 40 12.89 -1.52 5.34
C GLY A 40 11.40 -1.31 5.06
N ARG A 41 11.03 -0.21 4.40
CA ARG A 41 9.64 0.05 3.98
C ARG A 41 9.13 -0.99 2.99
N ALA A 42 9.96 -1.37 2.02
CA ALA A 42 9.64 -2.37 1.00
C ALA A 42 9.42 -3.75 1.61
N ALA A 43 10.24 -4.16 2.59
CA ALA A 43 10.08 -5.43 3.29
C ALA A 43 8.73 -5.54 4.03
N ILE A 44 8.19 -4.42 4.52
CA ILE A 44 6.86 -4.37 5.15
C ILE A 44 5.73 -4.42 4.10
N ALA A 45 5.96 -3.87 2.91
CA ALA A 45 4.98 -3.89 1.82
C ALA A 45 4.88 -5.26 1.14
N ALA A 46 5.99 -5.99 1.06
CA ALA A 46 6.09 -7.24 0.30
C ALA A 46 5.01 -8.28 0.66
N PRO A 47 4.71 -8.59 1.93
CA PRO A 47 3.67 -9.55 2.27
C PRO A 47 2.26 -9.11 1.82
N GLN A 48 1.99 -7.81 1.82
CA GLN A 48 0.72 -7.26 1.35
C GLN A 48 0.59 -7.46 -0.17
N VAL A 49 1.66 -7.17 -0.92
CA VAL A 49 1.72 -7.38 -2.36
C VAL A 49 1.58 -8.86 -2.72
N GLU A 50 2.26 -9.75 -2.00
CA GLU A 50 2.12 -11.20 -2.19
C GLU A 50 0.67 -11.66 -2.01
N LYS A 51 -0.01 -11.19 -0.96
CA LYS A 51 -1.42 -11.51 -0.72
C LYS A 51 -2.33 -11.07 -1.87
N ILE A 52 -2.08 -9.88 -2.41
CA ILE A 52 -2.85 -9.32 -3.53
C ILE A 52 -2.62 -10.13 -4.81
N LEU A 53 -1.37 -10.43 -5.14
CA LEU A 53 -1.01 -11.08 -6.39
C LEU A 53 -1.30 -12.59 -6.39
N LEU A 54 -1.20 -13.24 -5.23
CA LEU A 54 -1.31 -14.70 -5.11
C LEU A 54 -2.65 -15.15 -4.52
N GLY A 55 -3.48 -14.22 -4.03
CA GLY A 55 -4.80 -14.54 -3.48
C GLY A 55 -4.78 -15.39 -2.20
N ARG A 56 -3.69 -15.35 -1.43
CA ARG A 56 -3.48 -16.13 -0.20
C ARG A 56 -3.06 -15.24 0.97
#